data_AF-A0A090RZJ6-F1
#
_entry.id   AF-A0A090RZJ6-F1
#
_cell.length_a   1.000
_cell.length_b   1.000
_cell.length_c   1.000
_cell.angle_alpha   90.00
_cell.angle_beta   90.00
_cell.angle_gamma   90.00
#
_symmetry.space_group_name_H-M   'P 1'
#
loop_
_entity.id
_entity.type
_entity.pdbx_description
1 polymer ?
#
loop_
_entity_poly.entity_id
_entity_poly.type
_entity_poly.pdbx_seq_one_letter_code
_entity_poly.pdbx_strand_id
1 'polypeptide(L)'
;MTSLGQYLGLSGVLHAVFAFWALKEALEGRRSSWLLVIGGVVKVGWESIYGAPVATAALIEANVATQAHAIGLIAGLGLALYYHYRR
;
A
#
# COMPACT_ATOMS: atom_id res chain seq x y z
N MET A 1 17.78 6.07 14.02
CA MET A 1 16.39 5.63 14.28
C MET A 1 15.54 6.87 14.44
N THR A 2 14.67 7.18 13.48
CA THR A 2 13.78 8.35 13.56
C THR A 2 12.69 8.06 14.60
N SER A 3 12.65 8.88 15.66
CA SER A 3 11.59 8.83 16.67
C SER A 3 10.25 9.20 16.03
N LEU A 4 9.28 8.30 16.09
CA LEU A 4 7.93 8.52 15.57
C LEU A 4 7.14 9.32 16.63
N GLY A 5 7.40 10.63 16.70
CA GLY A 5 6.84 11.51 17.73
C GLY A 5 5.31 11.43 17.81
N GLN A 6 4.62 11.36 16.66
CA GLN A 6 3.20 11.05 16.51
C GLN A 6 2.96 10.45 15.12
N TYR A 7 2.44 9.23 15.03
CA TYR A 7 1.96 8.63 13.78
C TYR A 7 0.47 8.93 13.61
N LEU A 8 0.12 9.67 12.56
CA LEU A 8 -1.25 9.98 12.20
C LEU A 8 -1.47 9.46 10.78
N GLY A 9 -1.92 8.22 10.63
CA GLY A 9 -2.05 7.63 9.30
C GLY A 9 -2.93 6.39 9.24
N LEU A 10 -4.11 6.52 8.62
CA LEU A 10 -4.89 5.38 8.11
C LEU A 10 -4.41 4.92 6.72
N SER A 11 -3.36 5.54 6.19
CA SER A 11 -2.85 5.27 4.85
C SER A 11 -2.37 3.84 4.67
N GLY A 12 -1.80 3.20 5.70
CA GLY A 12 -1.47 1.76 5.65
C GLY A 12 -2.69 0.88 5.41
N VAL A 13 -3.82 1.16 6.07
CA VAL A 13 -5.08 0.44 5.86
C VAL A 13 -5.60 0.67 4.44
N LEU A 14 -5.51 1.91 3.93
CA LEU A 14 -5.88 2.21 2.55
C LEU A 14 -5.06 1.40 1.54
N HIS A 15 -3.75 1.24 1.75
CA HIS A 15 -2.92 0.40 0.88
C HIS A 15 -3.33 -1.07 0.95
N ALA A 16 -3.72 -1.58 2.13
CA ALA A 16 -4.22 -2.94 2.27
C ALA A 16 -5.54 -3.15 1.49
N VAL A 17 -6.52 -2.26 1.67
CA VAL A 17 -7.81 -2.36 0.99
C VAL A 17 -7.65 -2.21 -0.53
N PHE A 18 -6.83 -1.25 -0.97
CA PHE A 18 -6.54 -1.04 -2.38
C PHE A 18 -5.87 -2.28 -3.01
N ALA A 19 -4.83 -2.80 -2.36
CA ALA A 19 -4.08 -3.96 -2.86
C ALA A 19 -4.95 -5.23 -2.91
N PHE A 20 -5.78 -5.43 -1.89
CA PHE A 20 -6.70 -6.55 -1.84
C PHE A 20 -7.65 -6.55 -3.04
N TRP A 21 -8.34 -5.43 -3.29
CA TRP A 21 -9.30 -5.35 -4.39
C TRP A 21 -8.63 -5.36 -5.75
N ALA A 22 -7.50 -4.65 -5.91
CA ALA A 22 -6.74 -4.65 -7.16
C ALA A 22 -6.31 -6.07 -7.56
N LEU A 23 -5.75 -6.84 -6.63
CA LEU A 23 -5.32 -8.21 -6.90
C LEU A 23 -6.51 -9.16 -7.08
N LYS A 24 -7.54 -9.06 -6.23
CA LYS A 24 -8.74 -9.89 -6.36
C LYS A 24 -9.39 -9.72 -7.74
N GLU A 25 -9.60 -8.50 -8.20
CA GLU A 25 -10.17 -8.23 -9.53
C GLU A 25 -9.27 -8.73 -10.66
N ALA A 26 -7.96 -8.56 -10.53
CA ALA A 26 -6.99 -9.03 -11.52
C ALA A 26 -7.04 -10.56 -11.66
N LEU A 27 -7.12 -11.28 -10.54
CA LEU A 27 -7.27 -12.74 -10.50
C LEU A 27 -8.66 -13.21 -10.96
N GLU A 28 -9.70 -12.38 -10.81
CA GLU A 28 -11.05 -12.63 -11.34
C GLU A 28 -11.19 -12.28 -12.84
N GLY A 29 -10.08 -11.96 -13.53
CA GLY A 29 -10.02 -11.79 -14.98
C GLY A 29 -10.09 -10.35 -15.48
N ARG A 30 -10.22 -9.35 -14.60
CA ARG A 30 -10.17 -7.93 -14.99
C ARG A 30 -8.71 -7.51 -15.27
N ARG A 31 -8.26 -7.70 -16.51
CA ARG A 31 -6.86 -7.45 -16.92
C ARG A 31 -6.34 -6.06 -16.57
N SER A 32 -7.18 -5.02 -16.64
CA SER A 32 -6.78 -3.65 -16.30
C SER A 32 -6.35 -3.48 -14.84
N SER A 33 -6.85 -4.31 -13.91
CA SER A 33 -6.50 -4.23 -12.49
C SER A 33 -5.05 -4.65 -12.21
N TRP A 34 -4.39 -5.37 -13.13
CA TRP A 34 -2.94 -5.64 -13.02
C TRP A 34 -2.10 -4.35 -13.04
N LEU A 35 -2.54 -3.31 -13.75
CA LEU A 35 -1.86 -2.01 -13.72
C LEU A 35 -1.89 -1.39 -12.31
N LEU A 36 -2.98 -1.60 -11.57
CA LEU A 36 -3.12 -1.10 -10.19
C LEU A 36 -2.21 -1.87 -9.23
N VAL A 37 -2.11 -3.20 -9.40
CA VAL A 37 -1.20 -4.04 -8.60
C VAL A 37 0.25 -3.63 -8.85
N ILE A 38 0.68 -3.56 -10.12
CA ILE A 38 2.04 -3.19 -10.49
C ILE A 38 2.34 -1.76 -10.06
N GLY A 39 1.43 -0.82 -10.31
CA GLY A 39 1.57 0.58 -9.90
C GLY A 39 1.71 0.72 -8.38
N GLY A 40 0.92 -0.01 -7.60
CA GLY A 40 1.00 -0.04 -6.14
C GLY A 40 2.35 -0.58 -5.65
N VAL A 41 2.83 -1.68 -6.22
CA VAL A 41 4.15 -2.27 -5.87
C VAL A 41 5.29 -1.31 -6.22
N VAL A 42 5.28 -0.74 -7.43
CA VAL A 42 6.32 0.22 -7.87
C VAL A 42 6.32 1.45 -6.97
N LYS A 43 5.13 2.02 -6.68
CA LYS A 43 4.98 3.18 -5.79
C LYS A 43 5.57 2.91 -4.40
N VAL A 44 5.15 1.82 -3.76
CA VAL A 44 5.59 1.50 -2.39
C VAL A 44 7.07 1.12 -2.34
N GLY A 45 7.58 0.44 -3.38
CA GLY A 45 9.01 0.18 -3.55
C GLY A 45 9.81 1.48 -3.62
N TRP A 46 9.34 2.47 -4.37
CA TRP A 46 9.95 3.80 -4.42
C TRP A 46 9.95 4.49 -3.05
N GLU A 47 8.81 4.51 -2.35
CA GLU A 47 8.68 5.08 -1.00
C GLU A 47 9.57 4.37 0.05
N SER A 48 9.90 3.09 -0.16
CA SER A 48 10.77 2.32 0.73
C SER A 48 12.26 2.71 0.59
N ILE A 49 12.66 3.17 -0.60
CA ILE A 49 14.05 3.58 -0.89
C ILE A 49 14.24 5.08 -0.64
N TYR A 50 13.30 5.90 -1.10
CA TYR A 50 13.44 7.35 -1.14
C TYR A 50 12.62 8.08 -0.05
N GLY A 51 11.81 7.36 0.72
CA GLY A 51 10.91 7.94 1.71
C GLY A 51 9.63 8.53 1.11
N ALA A 52 8.81 9.12 1.97
CA ALA A 52 7.54 9.71 1.55
C ALA A 52 7.76 11.03 0.79
N PRO A 53 6.83 11.41 -0.11
CA PRO A 53 6.89 12.73 -0.75
C PRO A 53 6.84 13.86 0.29
N VAL A 54 7.78 14.82 0.17
CA VAL A 54 7.86 15.99 1.07
C VAL A 54 6.55 16.78 1.04
N ALA A 55 5.92 16.92 -0.13
CA ALA A 55 4.64 17.59 -0.27
C ALA A 55 3.52 16.92 0.55
N THR A 56 3.51 15.59 0.65
CA THR A 56 2.50 14.87 1.45
C THR A 56 2.69 15.12 2.93
N ALA A 57 3.93 15.06 3.44
CA ALA A 57 4.23 15.36 4.84
C ALA A 57 3.89 16.82 5.20
N ALA A 58 4.14 17.76 4.28
CA ALA A 58 3.76 19.16 4.45
C ALA A 58 2.24 19.38 4.52
N LEU A 59 1.45 18.65 3.71
CA LEU A 59 -0.01 18.80 3.68
C LEU A 59 -0.70 18.29 4.94
N ILE A 60 -0.13 17.29 5.63
CA ILE A 60 -0.72 16.68 6.83
C ILE A 60 -0.02 17.13 8.13
N GLU A 61 0.98 18.02 8.01
CA GLU A 61 1.82 18.52 9.11
C GLU A 61 2.38 17.39 10.00
N ALA A 62 2.65 16.22 9.40
CA ALA A 62 3.04 15.02 10.11
C ALA A 62 3.98 14.14 9.28
N ASN A 63 4.77 13.33 9.97
CA ASN A 63 5.63 12.35 9.33
C ASN A 63 4.80 11.21 8.72
N VAL A 64 5.05 10.91 7.45
CA VAL A 64 4.41 9.79 6.75
C VAL A 64 5.23 8.52 6.96
N ALA A 65 4.68 7.53 7.64
CA ALA A 65 5.36 6.25 7.83
C ALA A 65 5.18 5.35 6.60
N THR A 66 6.12 5.41 5.65
CA THR A 66 6.11 4.57 4.43
C THR A 66 6.15 3.07 4.73
N GLN A 67 6.74 2.68 5.87
CA GLN A 67 6.69 1.30 6.35
C GLN A 67 5.25 0.79 6.55
N ALA A 68 4.33 1.66 7.00
CA ALA A 68 2.93 1.29 7.13
C ALA A 68 2.25 1.04 5.77
N HIS A 69 2.67 1.77 4.72
CA HIS A 69 2.20 1.51 3.35
C HIS A 69 2.68 0.15 2.85
N ALA A 70 3.94 -0.21 3.11
CA ALA A 70 4.51 -1.50 2.74
C ALA A 70 3.81 -2.67 3.44
N ILE A 71 3.63 -2.58 4.76
CA ILE A 71 2.90 -3.61 5.53
C ILE A 71 1.46 -3.73 5.03
N GLY A 72 0.79 -2.60 4.78
CA GLY A 72 -0.56 -2.57 4.23
C GLY A 72 -0.65 -3.28 2.88
N LEU A 73 0.21 -2.90 1.92
CA LEU A 73 0.28 -3.52 0.60
C LEU A 73 0.48 -5.05 0.70
N ILE A 74 1.46 -5.50 1.48
CA ILE A 74 1.75 -6.94 1.66
C ILE A 74 0.55 -7.67 2.26
N ALA A 75 -0.07 -7.12 3.30
CA ALA A 75 -1.24 -7.71 3.95
C ALA A 75 -2.43 -7.82 2.97
N GLY A 76 -2.69 -6.78 2.18
CA GLY A 76 -3.77 -6.77 1.19
C GLY A 76 -3.57 -7.80 0.08
N LEU A 77 -2.36 -7.86 -0.50
CA LEU A 77 -2.01 -8.86 -1.52
C LEU A 77 -2.11 -10.28 -0.96
N GLY A 78 -1.55 -10.52 0.23
CA GLY A 78 -1.60 -11.84 0.88
C GLY A 78 -3.03 -12.30 1.18
N LEU A 79 -3.88 -11.39 1.65
CA LEU A 79 -5.29 -11.70 1.90
C LEU A 79 -6.05 -12.01 0.60
N ALA A 80 -5.81 -11.26 -0.48
CA ALA A 80 -6.43 -11.54 -1.78
C ALA A 80 -6.01 -12.91 -2.34
N LEU A 81 -4.72 -13.26 -2.24
CA LEU A 81 -4.24 -14.59 -2.60
C LEU A 81 -4.91 -15.69 -1.76
N TYR A 82 -4.95 -15.51 -0.44
CA TYR A 82 -5.60 -16.45 0.48
C TYR A 82 -7.06 -16.70 0.09
N TYR A 83 -7.84 -15.64 -0.16
CA TYR A 83 -9.24 -15.78 -0.59
C TYR A 83 -9.39 -16.40 -1.97
N HIS A 84 -8.45 -16.15 -2.88
CA HIS A 84 -8.48 -16.74 -4.22
C HIS A 84 -8.25 -18.25 -4.20
N TYR A 85 -7.29 -18.74 -3.41
CA TYR A 85 -6.98 -20.18 -3.32
C TYR A 85 -7.92 -20.98 -2.40
N ARG A 86 -8.73 -20.29 -1.58
CA ARG A 86 -9.74 -20.90 -0.70
C ARG A 86 -11.12 -21.04 -1.37
N ARG A 87 -11.28 -20.50 -2.58
CA ARG A 87 -12.46 -20.68 -3.43
C ARG A 87 -12.33 -21.94 -4.28
#